data_AF-A0A357EL40-F1
#
_entry.id   AF-A0A357EL40-F1
#
_cell.length_a   1.000
_cell.length_b   1.000
_cell.length_c   1.000
_cell.angle_alpha   90.00
_cell.angle_beta   90.00
_cell.angle_gamma   90.00
#
_symmetry.space_group_name_H-M   'P 1'
#
loop_
_entity.id
_entity.type
_entity.pdbx_description
1 polymer ?
#
loop_
_entity_poly.entity_id
_entity_poly.type
_entity_poly.pdbx_seq_one_letter_code
_entity_poly.pdbx_strand_id
1 'polypeptide(L)' 'MAAEAAVAAGVTVDLYDAMPSVGRKFLLAGKGGLNLTHSEPMESFLSRYGASRAFIEPSIRSF' A
#
# COMPACT_ATOMS: atom_id res chain seq x y z
N MET A 1 -1.13 7.25 2.35
CA MET A 1 -0.62 6.22 3.31
C MET A 1 -1.43 6.26 4.62
N ALA A 2 -1.41 5.23 5.47
CA ALA A 2 -2.27 5.17 6.66
C ALA A 2 -2.04 6.32 7.67
N ALA A 3 -0.78 6.52 8.09
CA ALA A 3 -0.43 7.61 9.01
C ALA A 3 -0.76 9.00 8.44
N GLU A 4 -0.47 9.22 7.16
CA GLU A 4 -0.80 10.45 6.43
C GLU A 4 -2.31 10.72 6.40
N ALA A 5 -3.11 9.71 6.09
CA ALA A 5 -4.57 9.83 6.10
C ALA A 5 -5.12 10.15 7.49
N ALA A 6 -4.56 9.53 8.54
CA ALA A 6 -4.95 9.80 9.93
C ALA A 6 -4.59 11.23 10.36
N VAL A 7 -3.40 11.73 10.00
CA VAL A 7 -2.99 13.12 10.25
C VAL A 7 -3.91 14.10 9.49
N ALA A 8 -4.24 13.81 8.24
CA ALA A 8 -5.19 14.63 7.47
C ALA A 8 -6.59 14.67 8.12
N ALA A 9 -6.96 13.63 8.87
CA ALA A 9 -8.19 13.58 9.66
C ALA A 9 -8.06 14.25 11.06
N GLY A 10 -6.93 14.89 11.38
CA GLY A 10 -6.71 15.62 12.62
C GLY A 10 -6.19 14.78 13.80
N VAL A 11 -5.76 13.54 13.54
CA VAL A 11 -5.21 12.66 14.58
C VAL A 11 -3.72 12.94 14.78
N THR A 12 -3.27 13.03 16.04
CA THR A 12 -1.84 13.03 16.36
C THR A 12 -1.30 11.62 16.22
N VAL A 13 -0.26 11.45 15.40
CA VAL A 13 0.30 10.13 15.04
C VAL A 13 1.80 10.10 15.31
N ASP A 14 2.22 9.10 16.07
CA ASP A 14 3.63 8.73 16.23
C ASP A 14 3.93 7.46 15.43
N LEU A 15 5.07 7.42 14.75
CA LEU A 15 5.51 6.28 13.94
C LEU A 15 6.73 5.62 14.56
N TYR A 16 6.66 4.31 14.78
CA TYR A 16 7.75 3.49 15.31
C TYR A 16 8.15 2.43 14.28
N ASP A 17 9.45 2.31 14.01
CA ASP A 17 10.03 1.28 13.13
C ASP A 17 11.17 0.58 13.87
N ALA A 18 11.31 -0.73 13.67
CA ALA A 18 12.39 -1.50 14.27
C ALA A 18 13.73 -1.28 13.56
N MET A 19 13.72 -0.81 12.31
CA MET A 19 14.91 -0.60 11.50
C MET A 19 15.42 0.86 11.60
N PRO A 20 16.74 1.09 11.54
CA PRO A 20 17.31 2.45 11.59
C PRO A 20 16.93 3.37 10.43
N SER A 21 16.41 2.81 9.33
CA SER A 21 15.98 3.57 8.15
C SER A 21 14.60 3.10 7.69
N VAL A 22 13.65 4.02 7.58
CA VAL A 22 12.29 3.74 7.14
C VAL A 22 12.22 3.29 5.68
N GLY A 23 11.24 2.45 5.35
CA GLY A 23 10.89 2.17 3.96
C GLY A 23 11.95 1.41 3.14
N ARG A 24 12.96 0.80 3.76
CA ARG A 24 14.04 0.08 3.06
C ARG A 24 13.53 -0.98 2.07
N LYS A 25 12.41 -1.65 2.36
CA LYS A 25 11.78 -2.59 1.42
C LYS A 25 11.25 -1.91 0.16
N PHE A 26 10.68 -0.70 0.27
CA PHE A 26 10.18 0.05 -0.89
C PHE A 26 11.31 0.45 -1.82
N LEU A 27 12.44 0.92 -1.27
CA LEU A 27 13.62 1.32 -2.06
C LEU A 27 14.20 0.15 -2.88
N LEU A 28 13.97 -1.08 -2.44
CA LEU A 28 14.41 -2.30 -3.13
C LEU A 28 13.34 -2.88 -4.06
N ALA A 29 12.11 -2.36 -4.05
CA ALA A 29 11.02 -2.84 -4.89
C ALA A 29 11.33 -2.61 -6.37
N GLY A 30 11.11 -3.62 -7.21
CA GLY A 30 11.54 -3.58 -8.62
C GLY A 30 13.07 -3.53 -8.80
N LYS A 31 13.82 -3.85 -7.74
CA LYS A 31 15.28 -3.78 -7.59
C LYS A 31 15.92 -2.38 -7.67
N GLY A 32 15.12 -1.32 -7.52
CA GLY A 32 15.58 0.06 -7.33
C GLY A 32 14.72 1.13 -7.99
N GLY A 33 13.87 0.73 -8.96
CA GLY A 33 12.97 1.61 -9.72
C GLY A 33 11.57 1.75 -9.14
N LEU A 34 11.38 1.58 -7.82
CA LEU A 34 10.14 1.86 -7.09
C LEU A 34 8.86 1.36 -7.80
N ASN A 35 8.71 0.03 -7.91
CA ASN A 35 7.44 -0.53 -8.39
C ASN A 35 6.33 -0.35 -7.34
N LEU A 36 5.70 0.82 -7.32
CA LEU A 36 4.75 1.25 -6.28
C LEU A 36 3.29 1.02 -6.64
N THR A 37 2.94 1.06 -7.92
CA THR A 37 1.54 1.00 -8.36
C THR A 37 1.39 0.34 -9.73
N HIS A 38 0.16 -0.01 -10.06
CA HIS A 38 -0.26 -0.48 -11.37
C HIS A 38 -1.35 0.44 -11.91
N SER A 39 -1.35 0.68 -13.23
CA SER A 39 -2.31 1.57 -13.91
C SER A 39 -3.28 0.82 -14.82
N GLU A 40 -3.42 -0.49 -14.63
CA GLU A 40 -4.31 -1.34 -15.41
C GLU A 40 -5.77 -1.22 -14.92
N PRO A 41 -6.76 -1.67 -15.71
CA PRO A 41 -8.15 -1.66 -15.29
C PRO A 41 -8.40 -2.46 -14.01
N MET A 42 -9.38 -2.03 -13.20
CA MET A 42 -9.70 -2.62 -11.90
C MET A 42 -9.86 -4.15 -11.94
N GLU A 43 -10.57 -4.70 -12.91
CA GLU A 43 -10.76 -6.16 -13.01
C GLU A 43 -9.45 -6.92 -13.28
N SER A 44 -8.58 -6.37 -14.15
CA SER A 44 -7.26 -6.93 -14.41
C SER A 44 -6.39 -6.86 -13.15
N PHE A 45 -6.45 -5.76 -12.42
CA PHE A 45 -5.72 -5.60 -11.16
C PHE A 45 -6.19 -6.59 -10.08
N LEU A 46 -7.51 -6.70 -9.86
CA LEU A 46 -8.09 -7.62 -8.88
C LEU A 46 -7.77 -9.08 -9.16
N SER A 47 -7.57 -9.46 -10.43
CA SER A 47 -7.17 -10.82 -10.80
C SER A 47 -5.81 -11.24 -10.22
N ARG A 48 -4.92 -10.28 -9.91
CA ARG A 48 -3.58 -10.56 -9.36
C ARG A 48 -3.60 -11.12 -7.93
N TYR A 49 -4.71 -10.94 -7.20
CA TYR A 49 -4.82 -11.37 -5.81
C TYR A 49 -5.22 -12.84 -5.64
N GLY A 50 -5.53 -13.55 -6.73
CA GLY A 50 -5.84 -14.98 -6.71
C GLY A 50 -6.93 -15.34 -5.69
N ALA A 51 -6.65 -16.33 -4.84
CA ALA A 51 -7.59 -16.79 -3.81
C ALA A 51 -7.98 -15.70 -2.79
N SER A 52 -7.11 -14.72 -2.55
CA SER A 52 -7.37 -13.62 -1.63
C SER A 52 -8.24 -12.51 -2.21
N ARG A 53 -8.62 -12.58 -3.50
CA ARG A 53 -9.44 -11.57 -4.17
C ARG A 53 -10.72 -11.29 -3.38
N ALA A 54 -11.45 -12.33 -2.98
CA ALA A 54 -12.73 -12.18 -2.28
C ALA A 54 -12.61 -11.40 -0.95
N PHE A 55 -11.46 -11.51 -0.28
CA PHE A 55 -11.19 -10.81 0.97
C PHE A 55 -10.81 -9.33 0.74
N ILE A 56 -9.98 -9.05 -0.27
CA ILE A 56 -9.39 -7.73 -0.47
C ILE A 56 -10.22 -6.79 -1.36
N GLU A 57 -11.03 -7.37 -2.27
CA GLU A 57 -11.81 -6.62 -3.26
C GLU A 57 -12.73 -5.54 -2.66
N PRO A 58 -13.50 -5.80 -1.58
CA PRO A 58 -14.37 -4.78 -0.99
C PRO A 58 -13.59 -3.54 -0.56
N SER A 59 -12.44 -3.73 0.10
CA SER A 59 -11.60 -2.65 0.59
C SER A 59 -10.99 -1.83 -0.54
N ILE A 60 -10.55 -2.49 -1.62
CA ILE A 60 -9.98 -1.82 -2.80
C ILE A 60 -11.06 -0.99 -3.53
N ARG A 61 -12.29 -1.49 -3.63
CA ARG A 61 -13.39 -0.74 -4.27
C ARG A 61 -13.88 0.46 -3.46
N SER A 62 -13.67 0.45 -2.15
CA SER A 62 -14.05 1.55 -1.25
C SER A 62 -12.97 2.59 -1.02
N PHE A 63 -11.77 2.40 -1.57
CA PHE A 63 -10.62 3.29 -1.41
C PHE A 63 -10.70 4.48 -2.38
#